data_AF-A0A373A1N2-F1
#
_entry.id   AF-A0A373A1N2-F1
#
_cell.length_a   1.000
_cell.length_b   1.000
_cell.length_c   1.000
_cell.angle_alpha   90.00
_cell.angle_beta   90.00
_cell.angle_gamma   90.00
#
_symmetry.space_group_name_H-M   'P 1'
#
loop_
_entity.id
_entity.type
_entity.pdbx_description
1 polymer ?
#
loop_
_entity_poly.entity_id
_entity_poly.type
_entity_poly.pdbx_seq_one_letter_code
_entity_poly.pdbx_strand_id
1 'polypeptide(L)'
;MGRHANPVPAGTNPRLRALALALRRMKKVSGLTYAGLAARTEALGTPRGAATLSQAAAGHRLARLDTVHAFARAAADPADTKAQHQAAQDIRDLWQAAAIGRAAPLASELAPKTEKYQPRRTLDNLALGLRKMRARAGQPTLKALQDLSEAAGHRVAKSTIHLILAGRVLPTREQLAALLTAFDAAAGAGRNAVRSQWKWMALRDFIESRTRPAAPVRVTGYGCVDGFLDTVLESQQRKEEVLRKIGKLAKDEDEDEDEGEYRLGVVTSRIPWEYMDDDELAAMQEEAHEARETDLARQGSRDLLAELRALTGG
;
A
#
# COMPACT_ATOMS: atom_id res chain seq x y z
N MET A 1 -23.46 -9.15 -44.07
CA MET A 1 -24.10 -9.12 -42.74
C MET A 1 -23.02 -9.22 -41.66
N GLY A 2 -22.69 -8.11 -40.99
CA GLY A 2 -21.67 -8.10 -39.93
C GLY A 2 -22.27 -8.60 -38.60
N ARG A 3 -21.75 -9.69 -38.03
CA ARG A 3 -22.13 -10.12 -36.68
C ARG A 3 -21.87 -8.99 -35.67
N HIS A 4 -22.88 -8.65 -34.89
CA HIS A 4 -22.74 -7.69 -33.79
C HIS A 4 -21.71 -8.21 -32.78
N ALA A 5 -20.85 -7.32 -32.28
CA ALA A 5 -19.87 -7.70 -31.27
C ALA A 5 -20.59 -7.96 -29.94
N ASN A 6 -20.34 -9.13 -29.33
CA ASN A 6 -20.91 -9.49 -28.02
C ASN A 6 -20.66 -8.37 -26.99
N PRO A 7 -21.64 -8.05 -26.13
CA PRO A 7 -21.44 -7.06 -25.08
C PRO A 7 -20.29 -7.46 -24.15
N VAL A 8 -19.54 -6.47 -23.64
CA VAL A 8 -18.48 -6.74 -22.65
C VAL A 8 -19.17 -7.21 -21.35
N PRO A 9 -18.80 -8.35 -20.76
CA PRO A 9 -19.48 -8.88 -19.57
C PRO A 9 -19.47 -7.88 -18.41
N ALA A 10 -20.61 -7.73 -17.72
CA ALA A 10 -20.78 -6.74 -16.65
C ALA A 10 -19.82 -6.96 -15.46
N GLY A 11 -19.46 -8.21 -15.16
CA GLY A 11 -18.52 -8.58 -14.09
C GLY A 11 -17.03 -8.40 -14.45
N THR A 12 -16.71 -7.89 -15.64
CA THR A 12 -15.31 -7.66 -16.03
C THR A 12 -14.71 -6.50 -15.22
N ASN A 13 -13.44 -6.62 -14.82
CA ASN A 13 -12.71 -5.54 -14.14
C ASN A 13 -12.93 -4.19 -14.89
N PRO A 14 -13.30 -3.10 -14.19
CA PRO A 14 -13.67 -1.84 -14.84
C PRO A 14 -12.56 -1.27 -15.72
N ARG A 15 -11.29 -1.48 -15.37
CA ARG A 15 -10.14 -1.01 -16.16
C ARG A 15 -9.97 -1.83 -17.44
N LEU A 16 -10.17 -3.14 -17.37
CA LEU A 16 -10.15 -4.00 -18.56
C LEU A 16 -11.34 -3.70 -19.48
N ARG A 17 -12.51 -3.41 -18.91
CA ARG A 17 -13.69 -2.95 -19.67
C ARG A 17 -13.41 -1.63 -20.38
N ALA A 18 -12.77 -0.66 -19.72
CA ALA A 18 -12.37 0.60 -20.34
C ALA A 18 -11.44 0.40 -21.54
N LEU A 19 -10.42 -0.46 -21.40
CA LEU A 19 -9.52 -0.84 -22.50
C LEU A 19 -10.29 -1.45 -23.69
N ALA A 20 -11.17 -2.43 -23.42
CA ALA A 20 -11.96 -3.08 -24.47
C ALA A 20 -12.89 -2.09 -25.21
N LEU A 21 -13.52 -1.17 -24.48
CA LEU A 21 -14.36 -0.12 -25.06
C LEU A 21 -13.55 0.87 -25.91
N ALA A 22 -12.33 1.22 -25.48
CA ALA A 22 -11.42 2.06 -26.26
C ALA A 22 -11.06 1.39 -27.60
N LEU A 23 -10.67 0.12 -27.59
CA LEU A 23 -10.38 -0.65 -28.82
C LEU A 23 -11.59 -0.74 -29.75
N ARG A 24 -12.79 -0.96 -29.21
CA ARG A 24 -14.03 -0.95 -30.00
C ARG A 24 -14.32 0.42 -30.61
N ARG A 25 -14.09 1.51 -29.87
CA ARG A 25 -14.23 2.88 -30.38
C ARG A 25 -13.26 3.13 -31.52
N MET A 26 -11.98 2.75 -31.37
CA MET A 26 -10.98 2.88 -32.44
C MET A 26 -11.39 2.11 -33.70
N LYS A 27 -11.85 0.86 -33.56
CA LYS A 27 -12.39 0.09 -34.69
C LYS A 27 -13.57 0.80 -35.36
N LYS A 28 -14.52 1.31 -34.57
CA LYS A 28 -15.70 2.03 -35.09
C LYS A 28 -15.29 3.28 -35.87
N VAL A 29 -14.35 4.07 -35.33
CA VAL A 29 -13.82 5.28 -35.98
C VAL A 29 -13.07 4.94 -37.27
N SER A 30 -12.28 3.87 -37.27
CA SER A 30 -11.54 3.43 -38.47
C SER A 30 -12.43 2.89 -39.60
N GLY A 31 -13.68 2.50 -39.30
CA GLY A 31 -14.58 1.85 -40.26
C GLY A 31 -14.18 0.43 -40.68
N LEU A 32 -13.07 -0.11 -40.16
CA LEU A 32 -12.52 -1.39 -40.62
C LEU A 32 -13.21 -2.61 -39.98
N THR A 33 -13.21 -3.70 -40.74
CA THR A 33 -13.49 -5.04 -40.22
C THR A 33 -12.25 -5.59 -39.50
N TYR A 34 -12.40 -6.65 -38.69
CA TYR A 34 -11.23 -7.28 -38.06
C TYR A 34 -10.28 -7.90 -39.09
N ALA A 35 -10.80 -8.36 -40.24
CA ALA A 35 -9.96 -8.82 -41.35
C ALA A 35 -9.16 -7.66 -41.98
N GLY A 36 -9.79 -6.49 -42.15
CA GLY A 36 -9.09 -5.28 -42.62
C GLY A 36 -8.01 -4.80 -41.64
N LEU A 37 -8.29 -4.85 -40.33
CA LEU A 37 -7.27 -4.56 -39.30
C LEU A 37 -6.12 -5.58 -39.35
N ALA A 38 -6.41 -6.87 -39.52
CA ALA A 38 -5.38 -7.91 -39.63
C ALA A 38 -4.44 -7.66 -40.81
N ALA A 39 -4.99 -7.40 -42.01
CA ALA A 39 -4.21 -7.06 -43.19
C ALA A 39 -3.33 -5.82 -42.97
N ARG A 40 -3.84 -4.81 -42.25
CA ARG A 40 -3.03 -3.63 -41.88
C ARG A 40 -1.92 -3.97 -40.89
N THR A 41 -2.16 -4.83 -39.91
CA THR A 41 -1.10 -5.25 -38.97
C THR A 41 0.02 -6.02 -39.66
N GLU A 42 -0.31 -6.77 -40.71
CA GLU A 42 0.66 -7.46 -41.57
C GLU A 42 1.49 -6.45 -42.38
N ALA A 43 0.86 -5.46 -43.01
CA ALA A 43 1.55 -4.38 -43.71
C ALA A 43 2.48 -3.55 -42.81
N LEU A 44 2.18 -3.46 -41.51
CA LEU A 44 3.01 -2.81 -40.50
C LEU A 44 4.17 -3.69 -39.97
N GLY A 45 4.32 -4.93 -40.46
CA GLY A 45 5.36 -5.86 -40.03
C GLY A 45 5.09 -6.54 -38.68
N THR A 46 3.86 -6.44 -38.15
CA THR A 46 3.46 -7.06 -36.87
C THR A 46 2.18 -7.87 -37.03
N PRO A 47 2.20 -8.99 -37.77
CA PRO A 47 0.98 -9.71 -38.18
C PRO A 47 0.18 -10.21 -36.97
N ARG A 48 -1.11 -9.87 -36.93
CA ARG A 48 -2.08 -10.35 -35.94
C ARG A 48 -3.35 -10.81 -36.65
N GLY A 49 -3.72 -12.07 -36.42
CA GLY A 49 -4.94 -12.64 -37.00
C GLY A 49 -6.21 -11.91 -36.54
N ALA A 50 -7.24 -11.88 -37.39
CA ALA A 50 -8.52 -11.23 -37.11
C ALA A 50 -9.19 -11.77 -35.83
N ALA A 51 -9.06 -13.07 -35.56
CA ALA A 51 -9.55 -13.69 -34.33
C ALA A 51 -8.86 -13.12 -33.08
N THR A 52 -7.54 -12.93 -33.12
CA THR A 52 -6.76 -12.35 -32.01
C THR A 52 -7.17 -10.91 -31.71
N LEU A 53 -7.37 -10.10 -32.76
CA LEU A 53 -7.82 -8.71 -32.62
C LEU A 53 -9.27 -8.62 -32.08
N SER A 54 -10.14 -9.52 -32.55
CA SER A 54 -11.51 -9.65 -32.03
C SER A 54 -11.53 -10.02 -30.55
N GLN A 55 -10.72 -10.99 -30.13
CA GLN A 55 -10.59 -11.40 -28.73
C GLN A 55 -10.04 -10.27 -27.85
N ALA A 56 -9.08 -9.49 -28.35
CA ALA A 56 -8.57 -8.31 -27.64
C ALA A 56 -9.67 -7.26 -27.38
N ALA A 57 -10.52 -7.00 -28.37
CA ALA A 57 -11.65 -6.08 -28.25
C ALA A 57 -12.86 -6.65 -27.48
N ALA A 58 -12.91 -7.97 -27.27
CA ALA A 58 -13.97 -8.63 -26.50
C ALA A 58 -13.87 -8.30 -25.00
N GLY A 59 -12.65 -8.18 -24.47
CA GLY A 59 -12.40 -7.81 -23.08
C GLY A 59 -12.52 -8.96 -22.07
N HIS A 60 -12.60 -10.22 -22.52
CA HIS A 60 -12.66 -11.39 -21.62
C HIS A 60 -11.33 -11.66 -20.90
N ARG A 61 -10.21 -11.37 -21.57
CA ARG A 61 -8.85 -11.52 -21.03
C ARG A 61 -8.01 -10.32 -21.43
N LEU A 62 -7.06 -9.94 -20.57
CA LEU A 62 -6.10 -8.90 -20.89
C LEU A 62 -5.17 -9.40 -22.02
N ALA A 63 -5.28 -8.79 -23.20
CA ALA A 63 -4.42 -9.09 -24.33
C ALA A 63 -2.96 -8.67 -24.06
N ARG A 64 -2.01 -9.26 -24.79
CA ARG A 64 -0.59 -8.84 -24.73
C ARG A 64 -0.45 -7.40 -25.22
N LEU A 65 0.48 -6.63 -24.64
CA LEU A 65 0.72 -5.22 -24.99
C LEU A 65 1.00 -5.06 -26.49
N ASP A 66 1.81 -5.93 -27.08
CA ASP A 66 2.14 -5.89 -28.51
C ASP A 66 0.90 -6.04 -29.41
N THR A 67 -0.07 -6.86 -29.01
CA THR A 67 -1.33 -7.02 -29.74
C THR A 67 -2.16 -5.75 -29.68
N VAL A 68 -2.19 -5.09 -28.52
CA VAL A 68 -2.94 -3.84 -28.31
C VAL A 68 -2.30 -2.68 -29.07
N HIS A 69 -0.96 -2.58 -29.08
CA HIS A 69 -0.22 -1.63 -29.91
C HIS A 69 -0.47 -1.86 -31.41
N ALA A 70 -0.36 -3.11 -31.88
CA ALA A 70 -0.61 -3.44 -33.29
C ALA A 70 -2.04 -3.08 -33.70
N PHE A 71 -3.03 -3.37 -32.84
CA PHE A 71 -4.42 -2.98 -33.05
C PHE A 71 -4.57 -1.46 -33.19
N ALA A 72 -4.00 -0.70 -32.25
CA ALA A 72 -4.11 0.75 -32.21
C ALA A 72 -3.47 1.41 -33.44
N ARG A 73 -2.28 0.95 -33.85
CA ARG A 73 -1.61 1.43 -35.06
C ARG A 73 -2.39 1.10 -36.33
N ALA A 74 -2.92 -0.12 -36.44
CA ALA A 74 -3.70 -0.52 -37.61
C ALA A 74 -5.05 0.23 -37.73
N ALA A 75 -5.64 0.61 -36.60
CA ALA A 75 -6.89 1.37 -36.56
C ALA A 75 -6.71 2.88 -36.82
N ALA A 76 -5.50 3.41 -36.63
CA ALA A 76 -5.17 4.79 -36.97
C ALA A 76 -5.06 4.99 -38.49
N ASP A 77 -4.87 6.26 -38.91
CA ASP A 77 -4.65 6.59 -40.31
C ASP A 77 -3.35 5.95 -40.81
N PRO A 78 -3.38 5.15 -41.90
CA PRO A 78 -2.18 4.55 -42.46
C PRO A 78 -1.19 5.59 -43.02
N ALA A 79 -1.66 6.76 -43.44
CA ALA A 79 -0.82 7.82 -44.01
C ALA A 79 -0.08 8.64 -42.95
N ASP A 80 -0.54 8.63 -41.69
CA ASP A 80 0.04 9.43 -40.61
C ASP A 80 0.74 8.55 -39.56
N THR A 81 2.06 8.44 -39.69
CA THR A 81 2.92 7.70 -38.74
C THR A 81 2.85 8.29 -37.32
N LYS A 82 2.67 9.61 -37.18
CA LYS A 82 2.55 10.27 -35.88
C LYS A 82 1.23 9.88 -35.21
N ALA A 83 0.12 9.87 -35.95
CA ALA A 83 -1.16 9.40 -35.43
C ALA A 83 -1.10 7.93 -34.98
N GLN A 84 -0.40 7.07 -35.71
CA GLN A 84 -0.20 5.68 -35.29
C GLN A 84 0.57 5.56 -33.97
N HIS A 85 1.66 6.33 -33.82
CA HIS A 85 2.44 6.34 -32.58
C HIS A 85 1.64 6.90 -31.40
N GLN A 86 0.90 7.99 -31.60
CA GLN A 86 0.06 8.57 -30.57
C GLN A 86 -1.03 7.60 -30.12
N ALA A 87 -1.74 6.98 -31.07
CA ALA A 87 -2.76 5.97 -30.77
C ALA A 87 -2.20 4.78 -29.98
N ALA A 88 -0.97 4.35 -30.27
CA ALA A 88 -0.28 3.30 -29.53
C ALA A 88 0.12 3.73 -28.10
N GLN A 89 0.50 5.00 -27.90
CA GLN A 89 0.79 5.54 -26.57
C GLN A 89 -0.47 5.69 -25.73
N ASP A 90 -1.54 6.26 -26.28
CA ASP A 90 -2.79 6.48 -25.55
C ASP A 90 -3.39 5.15 -25.05
N ILE A 91 -3.31 4.09 -25.86
CA ILE A 91 -3.82 2.78 -25.46
C ILE A 91 -2.91 2.07 -24.45
N ARG A 92 -1.61 2.41 -24.39
CA ARG A 92 -0.65 1.84 -23.46
C ARG A 92 -1.01 2.17 -22.02
N ASP A 93 -1.41 3.41 -21.75
CA ASP A 93 -1.79 3.85 -20.40
C ASP A 93 -3.04 3.10 -19.91
N LEU A 94 -4.03 2.92 -20.79
CA LEU A 94 -5.21 2.10 -20.50
C LEU A 94 -4.85 0.63 -20.27
N TRP A 95 -3.91 0.10 -21.06
CA TRP A 95 -3.42 -1.27 -20.88
C TRP A 95 -2.69 -1.43 -19.54
N GLN A 96 -1.82 -0.49 -19.16
CA GLN A 96 -1.12 -0.49 -17.88
C GLN A 96 -2.09 -0.44 -16.70
N ALA A 97 -3.11 0.43 -16.78
CA ALA A 97 -4.15 0.50 -15.77
C ALA A 97 -4.88 -0.84 -15.61
N ALA A 98 -5.23 -1.49 -16.73
CA ALA A 98 -5.85 -2.82 -16.74
C ALA A 98 -4.92 -3.93 -16.22
N ALA A 99 -3.63 -3.87 -16.56
CA ALA A 99 -2.60 -4.81 -16.08
C ALA A 99 -2.44 -4.72 -14.55
N ILE A 100 -2.36 -3.50 -13.99
CA ILE A 100 -2.34 -3.27 -12.55
C ILE A 100 -3.61 -3.82 -11.90
N GLY A 101 -4.78 -3.59 -12.51
CA GLY A 101 -6.06 -4.09 -12.01
C GLY A 101 -6.14 -5.62 -11.97
N ARG A 102 -5.46 -6.31 -12.90
CA ARG A 102 -5.35 -7.77 -12.91
C ARG A 102 -4.33 -8.30 -11.91
N ALA A 103 -3.22 -7.59 -11.70
CA ALA A 103 -2.17 -7.99 -10.79
C ALA A 103 -2.53 -7.75 -9.30
N ALA A 104 -3.39 -6.76 -9.02
CA ALA A 104 -3.79 -6.40 -7.65
C ALA A 104 -4.34 -7.58 -6.81
N PRO A 105 -5.29 -8.42 -7.30
CA PRO A 105 -5.76 -9.57 -6.51
C PRO A 105 -4.68 -10.64 -6.31
N LEU A 106 -3.89 -10.94 -7.34
CA LEU A 106 -2.81 -11.95 -7.23
C LEU A 106 -1.70 -11.50 -6.27
N ALA A 107 -1.36 -10.20 -6.27
CA ALA A 107 -0.43 -9.63 -5.30
C ALA A 107 -1.01 -9.62 -3.88
N SER A 108 -2.34 -9.53 -3.73
CA SER A 108 -3.02 -9.66 -2.44
C SER A 108 -3.06 -11.11 -1.92
N GLU A 109 -3.00 -12.11 -2.82
CA GLU A 109 -3.06 -13.54 -2.47
C GLU A 109 -1.67 -14.16 -2.25
N LEU A 110 -0.64 -13.71 -2.99
CA LEU A 110 0.74 -14.21 -2.90
C LEU A 110 1.59 -13.48 -1.87
N ALA A 111 1.14 -12.34 -1.35
CA ALA A 111 1.76 -11.75 -0.18
C ALA A 111 1.53 -12.71 1.00
N PRO A 112 2.57 -13.25 1.66
CA PRO A 112 2.36 -14.01 2.88
C PRO A 112 1.50 -13.17 3.82
N LYS A 113 0.57 -13.81 4.54
CA LYS A 113 -0.24 -13.21 5.62
C LYS A 113 0.63 -12.73 6.79
N THR A 114 1.82 -12.18 6.55
CA THR A 114 2.47 -11.28 7.47
C THR A 114 1.57 -10.06 7.58
N GLU A 115 0.78 -10.03 8.65
CA GLU A 115 0.35 -8.82 9.34
C GLU A 115 0.75 -7.54 8.60
N LYS A 116 -0.19 -6.97 7.85
CA LYS A 116 -0.04 -5.76 7.02
C LYS A 116 1.18 -4.92 7.42
N TYR A 117 2.33 -5.16 6.78
CA TYR A 117 3.48 -4.26 6.84
C TYR A 117 3.18 -3.03 5.97
N GLN A 118 2.01 -2.41 6.19
CA GLN A 118 1.92 -0.96 6.14
C GLN A 118 3.06 -0.52 7.05
N PRO A 119 4.15 0.09 6.54
CA PRO A 119 5.20 0.59 7.41
C PRO A 119 4.47 1.44 8.44
N ARG A 120 4.37 0.92 9.69
CA ARG A 120 3.47 1.50 10.68
C ARG A 120 3.84 2.97 10.73
N ARG A 121 2.93 3.89 10.39
CA ARG A 121 3.23 5.32 10.32
C ARG A 121 3.47 5.83 11.74
N THR A 122 4.63 5.47 12.29
CA THR A 122 5.08 5.63 13.66
C THR A 122 6.15 6.71 13.70
N LEU A 123 6.39 7.18 14.91
CA LEU A 123 7.47 8.12 15.21
C LEU A 123 8.84 7.59 14.73
N ASP A 124 9.11 6.28 14.90
CA ASP A 124 10.36 5.65 14.47
C ASP A 124 10.56 5.70 12.95
N ASN A 125 9.47 5.54 12.19
CA ASN A 125 9.53 5.61 10.73
C ASN A 125 9.74 7.05 10.23
N LEU A 126 9.17 8.04 10.91
CA LEU A 126 9.49 9.44 10.66
C LEU A 126 10.98 9.71 10.95
N ALA A 127 11.48 9.28 12.11
CA ALA A 127 12.88 9.44 12.52
C ALA A 127 13.86 8.74 11.57
N LEU A 128 13.58 7.49 11.17
CA LEU A 128 14.36 6.76 10.17
C LEU A 128 14.38 7.51 8.84
N GLY A 129 13.24 8.04 8.40
CA GLY A 129 13.12 8.86 7.21
C GLY A 129 14.01 10.11 7.26
N LEU A 130 13.96 10.85 8.37
CA LEU A 130 14.78 12.04 8.60
C LEU A 130 16.28 11.69 8.65
N ARG A 131 16.68 10.58 9.28
CA ARG A 131 18.07 10.09 9.28
C ARG A 131 18.57 9.75 7.87
N LYS A 132 17.73 9.12 7.04
CA LYS A 132 18.07 8.85 5.63
C LYS A 132 18.22 10.14 4.82
N MET A 133 17.41 11.15 5.09
CA MET A 133 17.54 12.47 4.43
C MET A 133 18.81 13.18 4.87
N ARG A 134 19.13 13.16 6.17
CA ARG A 134 20.42 13.65 6.68
C ARG A 134 21.61 12.96 6.02
N ALA A 135 21.54 11.63 5.83
CA ALA A 135 22.59 10.89 5.12
C ALA A 135 22.76 11.35 3.67
N ARG A 136 21.65 11.55 2.94
CA ARG A 136 21.68 12.06 1.56
C ARG A 136 22.17 13.49 1.45
N ALA A 137 21.94 14.30 2.48
CA ALA A 137 22.44 15.67 2.58
C ALA A 137 23.92 15.75 2.99
N GLY A 138 24.66 14.62 3.02
CA GLY A 138 26.08 14.61 3.37
C GLY A 138 26.36 14.53 4.87
N GLN A 139 25.41 14.08 5.68
CA GLN A 139 25.55 13.94 7.14
C GLN A 139 25.94 15.25 7.86
N PRO A 140 25.23 16.37 7.64
CA PRO A 140 25.53 17.62 8.33
C PRO A 140 25.52 17.44 9.84
N THR A 141 26.40 18.16 10.54
CA THR A 141 26.47 18.12 12.02
C THR A 141 25.19 18.71 12.61
N LEU A 142 24.86 18.34 13.86
CA LEU A 142 23.66 18.89 14.51
C LEU A 142 23.74 20.41 14.71
N LYS A 143 24.96 20.96 14.88
CA LYS A 143 25.19 22.40 14.94
C LYS A 143 24.87 23.07 13.60
N ALA A 144 25.38 22.50 12.50
CA ALA A 144 25.08 22.99 11.16
C ALA A 144 23.58 22.95 10.84
N LEU A 145 22.88 21.88 11.25
CA LEU A 145 21.43 21.80 11.07
C LEU A 145 20.66 22.86 11.87
N GLN A 146 21.12 23.18 13.09
CA GLN A 146 20.55 24.26 13.87
C GLN A 146 20.73 25.61 13.16
N ASP A 147 21.94 25.94 12.73
CA ASP A 147 22.26 27.19 12.03
C ASP A 147 21.47 27.31 10.71
N LEU A 148 21.33 26.21 9.95
CA LEU A 148 20.53 26.16 8.73
C LEU A 148 19.02 26.26 8.99
N SER A 149 18.52 25.68 10.08
CA SER A 149 17.11 25.82 10.46
C SER A 149 16.76 27.25 10.88
N GLU A 150 17.71 27.93 11.55
CA GLU A 150 17.61 29.34 11.93
C GLU A 150 17.56 30.22 10.68
N ALA A 151 18.43 29.96 9.69
CA ALA A 151 18.38 30.62 8.39
C ALA A 151 17.07 30.35 7.61
N ALA A 152 16.41 29.22 7.85
CA ALA A 152 15.11 28.88 7.27
C ALA A 152 13.90 29.50 8.01
N GLY A 153 14.15 30.34 9.04
CA GLY A 153 13.12 31.10 9.75
C GLY A 153 12.56 30.45 11.02
N HIS A 154 13.02 29.25 11.40
CA HIS A 154 12.65 28.63 12.68
C HIS A 154 13.83 27.85 13.27
N ARG A 155 14.42 28.40 14.34
CA ARG A 155 15.57 27.82 15.03
C ARG A 155 15.18 26.56 15.79
N VAL A 156 15.66 25.41 15.34
CA VAL A 156 15.49 24.13 16.06
C VAL A 156 16.75 23.86 16.90
N ALA A 157 16.61 23.84 18.23
CA ALA A 157 17.75 23.61 19.13
C ALA A 157 18.39 22.23 18.89
N LYS A 158 19.72 22.14 18.99
CA LYS A 158 20.50 20.89 18.81
C LYS A 158 19.94 19.69 19.56
N SER A 159 19.55 19.87 20.82
CA SER A 159 18.95 18.82 21.66
C SER A 159 17.62 18.32 21.07
N THR A 160 16.76 19.25 20.62
CA THR A 160 15.49 18.93 19.96
C THR A 160 15.71 18.18 18.63
N ILE A 161 16.66 18.61 17.80
CA ILE A 161 17.02 17.90 16.56
C ILE A 161 17.44 16.45 16.87
N HIS A 162 18.27 16.25 17.90
CA HIS A 162 18.69 14.93 18.33
C HIS A 162 17.50 14.05 18.73
N LEU A 163 16.57 14.59 19.56
CA LEU A 163 15.37 13.87 20.00
C LEU A 163 14.43 13.52 18.84
N ILE A 164 14.27 14.41 17.87
CA ILE A 164 13.47 14.16 16.65
C ILE A 164 14.11 13.04 15.82
N LEU A 165 15.43 13.11 15.56
CA LEU A 165 16.15 12.10 14.78
C LEU A 165 16.24 10.74 15.48
N ALA A 166 16.15 10.73 16.81
CA ALA A 166 16.06 9.52 17.61
C ALA A 166 14.64 8.93 17.69
N GLY A 167 13.62 9.64 17.18
CA GLY A 167 12.23 9.19 17.29
C GLY A 167 11.73 9.22 18.74
N ARG A 168 12.15 10.22 19.52
CA ARG A 168 11.69 10.41 20.91
C ARG A 168 10.63 11.52 21.04
N VAL A 169 10.64 12.49 20.12
CA VAL A 169 9.71 13.63 20.12
C VAL A 169 9.13 13.81 18.71
N LEU A 170 7.83 14.08 18.64
CA LEU A 170 7.15 14.45 17.40
C LEU A 170 7.45 15.93 17.09
N PRO A 171 8.09 16.26 15.96
CA PRO A 171 8.35 17.66 15.62
C PRO A 171 7.05 18.44 15.41
N THR A 172 7.05 19.71 15.80
CA THR A 172 6.00 20.64 15.37
C THR A 172 6.05 20.82 13.85
N ARG A 173 4.97 21.35 13.28
CA ARG A 173 4.88 21.60 11.84
C ARG A 173 5.99 22.54 11.35
N GLU A 174 6.30 23.58 12.11
CA GLU A 174 7.37 24.55 11.81
C GLU A 174 8.76 23.94 11.94
N GLN A 175 9.01 23.18 13.02
CA GLN A 175 10.28 22.47 13.22
C GLN A 175 10.57 21.49 12.10
N LEU A 176 9.55 20.72 11.68
CA LEU A 176 9.70 19.77 10.57
C LEU A 176 9.96 20.51 9.25
N ALA A 177 9.22 21.59 8.96
CA ALA A 177 9.43 22.37 7.75
C ALA A 177 10.86 22.94 7.68
N ALA A 178 11.32 23.59 8.76
CA ALA A 178 12.66 24.16 8.84
C ALA A 178 13.77 23.09 8.74
N LEU A 179 13.58 21.92 9.36
CA LEU A 179 14.53 20.80 9.22
C LEU A 179 14.61 20.25 7.80
N LEU A 180 13.48 20.13 7.10
CA LEU A 180 13.48 19.68 5.71
C LEU A 180 14.21 20.68 4.80
N THR A 181 13.95 21.98 4.97
CA THR A 181 14.69 23.04 4.27
C THR A 181 16.18 23.02 4.60
N ALA A 182 16.55 22.77 5.86
CA ALA A 182 17.95 22.64 6.28
C ALA A 182 18.65 21.44 5.61
N PHE A 183 17.96 20.31 5.39
CA PHE A 183 18.53 19.17 4.67
C PHE A 183 18.77 19.48 3.19
N ASP A 184 17.85 20.17 2.53
CA ASP A 184 18.05 20.59 1.14
C ASP A 184 19.18 21.63 1.02
N ALA A 185 19.25 22.59 1.93
CA ALA A 185 20.34 23.57 1.98
C ALA A 185 21.71 22.89 2.20
N ALA A 186 21.78 21.90 3.09
CA ALA A 186 23.01 21.14 3.36
C ALA A 186 23.46 20.27 2.18
N ALA A 187 22.52 19.80 1.34
CA ALA A 187 22.85 18.97 0.17
C ALA A 187 23.56 19.75 -0.96
N GLY A 188 23.50 21.09 -0.91
CA GLY A 188 24.12 21.99 -1.88
C GLY A 188 23.19 22.35 -3.06
N ALA A 189 23.53 23.45 -3.75
CA ALA A 189 22.74 23.96 -4.87
C ALA A 189 22.53 22.90 -5.95
N GLY A 190 21.27 22.64 -6.32
CA GLY A 190 20.88 21.67 -7.36
C GLY A 190 20.70 20.23 -6.87
N ARG A 191 20.87 19.93 -5.57
CA ARG A 191 20.56 18.61 -4.99
C ARG A 191 19.41 18.72 -4.01
N ASN A 192 18.30 18.03 -4.30
CA ASN A 192 17.17 17.93 -3.37
C ASN A 192 17.29 16.64 -2.56
N ALA A 193 17.70 16.75 -1.29
CA ALA A 193 17.68 15.62 -0.36
C ALA A 193 16.24 15.19 -0.04
N VAL A 194 15.32 16.16 -0.01
CA VAL A 194 13.89 15.98 0.24
C VAL A 194 13.14 15.93 -1.08
N ARG A 195 12.76 14.73 -1.54
CA ARG A 195 12.01 14.56 -2.79
C ARG A 195 10.59 15.16 -2.77
N SER A 196 9.95 15.22 -1.61
CA SER A 196 8.54 15.62 -1.49
C SER A 196 8.23 16.08 -0.07
N GLN A 197 8.36 17.38 0.21
CA GLN A 197 8.12 17.97 1.53
C GLN A 197 6.70 17.67 2.06
N TRP A 198 5.67 17.79 1.21
CA TRP A 198 4.27 17.56 1.59
C TRP A 198 4.00 16.15 2.14
N LYS A 199 4.72 15.13 1.66
CA LYS A 199 4.55 13.74 2.13
C LYS A 199 4.99 13.58 3.59
N TRP A 200 6.06 14.28 3.97
CA TRP A 200 6.56 14.26 5.35
C TRP A 200 5.66 15.03 6.30
N MET A 201 5.09 16.15 5.84
CA MET A 201 4.09 16.91 6.59
C MET A 201 2.84 16.06 6.83
N ALA A 202 2.30 15.43 5.77
CA ALA A 202 1.15 14.54 5.87
C ALA A 202 1.42 13.32 6.78
N LEU A 203 2.64 12.78 6.77
CA LEU A 203 3.03 11.72 7.69
C LEU A 203 3.03 12.19 9.14
N ARG A 204 3.58 13.38 9.43
CA ARG A 204 3.60 13.97 10.76
C ARG A 204 2.18 14.26 11.27
N ASP A 205 1.32 14.84 10.43
CA ASP A 205 -0.07 15.14 10.80
C ASP A 205 -0.88 13.86 11.05
N PHE A 206 -0.60 12.80 10.29
CA PHE A 206 -1.16 11.48 10.55
C PHE A 206 -0.73 10.94 11.92
N ILE A 207 0.56 11.05 12.28
CA ILE A 207 1.05 10.61 13.60
C ILE A 207 0.38 11.42 14.70
N GLU A 208 0.35 12.76 14.56
CA GLU A 208 -0.30 13.64 15.54
C GLU A 208 -1.77 13.28 15.75
N SER A 209 -2.53 13.04 14.67
CA SER A 209 -3.95 12.68 14.75
C SER A 209 -4.21 11.38 15.52
N ARG A 210 -3.22 10.48 15.57
CA ARG A 210 -3.31 9.22 16.33
C ARG A 210 -2.83 9.36 17.77
N THR A 211 -1.82 10.21 18.00
CA THR A 211 -1.29 10.44 19.35
C THR A 211 -2.12 11.43 20.14
N ARG A 212 -2.91 12.28 19.47
CA ARG A 212 -3.82 13.20 20.14
C ARG A 212 -4.88 12.36 20.88
N PRO A 213 -4.97 12.46 22.22
CA PRO A 213 -6.07 11.82 22.92
C PRO A 213 -7.38 12.33 22.31
N ALA A 214 -8.33 11.41 22.07
CA ALA A 214 -9.65 11.80 21.61
C ALA A 214 -10.15 12.93 22.53
N ALA A 215 -10.67 14.01 21.95
CA ALA A 215 -11.25 15.07 22.76
C ALA A 215 -12.25 14.40 23.71
N PRO A 216 -12.22 14.71 25.03
CA PRO A 216 -13.15 14.13 25.96
C PRO A 216 -14.54 14.35 25.37
N VAL A 217 -15.24 13.26 25.08
CA VAL A 217 -16.61 13.33 24.59
C VAL A 217 -17.34 14.10 25.67
N ARG A 218 -17.75 15.35 25.37
CA ARG A 218 -18.57 16.12 26.28
C ARG A 218 -19.87 15.35 26.37
N VAL A 219 -20.00 14.54 27.42
CA VAL A 219 -21.27 13.94 27.81
C VAL A 219 -22.11 15.10 28.30
N THR A 220 -22.75 15.80 27.35
CA THR A 220 -23.67 16.88 27.64
C THR A 220 -24.94 16.25 28.19
N GLY A 221 -24.99 16.11 29.51
CA GLY A 221 -26.15 15.71 30.27
C GLY A 221 -26.30 14.20 30.43
N TYR A 222 -26.87 13.81 31.58
CA TYR A 222 -27.49 12.53 31.84
C TYR A 222 -28.70 12.29 30.90
N GLY A 223 -28.50 12.39 29.60
CA GLY A 223 -29.47 11.93 28.62
C GLY A 223 -29.36 10.42 28.56
N CYS A 224 -30.40 9.73 29.00
CA CYS A 224 -30.52 8.27 28.95
C CYS A 224 -29.98 7.74 27.61
N VAL A 225 -29.08 6.74 27.68
CA VAL A 225 -28.44 6.08 26.53
C VAL A 225 -29.43 5.12 25.86
N ASP A 226 -30.71 5.48 25.79
CA ASP A 226 -31.76 4.56 25.32
C ASP A 226 -31.78 4.47 23.79
N GLY A 227 -31.26 5.46 23.06
CA GLY A 227 -31.23 5.41 21.59
C GLY A 227 -29.94 4.85 20.97
N PHE A 228 -28.79 5.05 21.61
CA PHE A 228 -27.50 4.65 21.00
C PHE A 228 -27.28 3.14 21.11
N LEU A 229 -27.67 2.54 22.23
CA LEU A 229 -27.59 1.08 22.39
C LEU A 229 -28.43 0.36 21.35
N ASP A 230 -29.66 0.83 21.10
CA ASP A 230 -30.54 0.26 20.08
C ASP A 230 -29.90 0.30 18.70
N THR A 231 -29.29 1.41 18.29
CA THR A 231 -28.60 1.50 16.99
C THR A 231 -27.39 0.58 16.87
N VAL A 232 -26.67 0.34 17.98
CA VAL A 232 -25.52 -0.57 18.02
C VAL A 232 -25.99 -2.03 17.96
N LEU A 233 -27.06 -2.37 18.68
CA LEU A 233 -27.68 -3.70 18.68
C LEU A 233 -28.30 -4.02 17.31
N GLU A 234 -29.03 -3.09 16.69
CA GLU A 234 -29.55 -3.26 15.33
C GLU A 234 -28.42 -3.46 14.30
N SER A 235 -27.30 -2.74 14.46
CA SER A 235 -26.14 -2.90 13.59
C SER A 235 -25.47 -4.26 13.76
N GLN A 236 -25.42 -4.80 15.00
CA GLN A 236 -24.93 -6.15 15.24
C GLN A 236 -25.87 -7.21 14.65
N GLN A 237 -27.18 -7.12 14.90
CA GLN A 237 -28.16 -8.05 14.35
C GLN A 237 -28.12 -8.10 12.82
N ARG A 238 -28.00 -6.95 12.13
CA ARG A 238 -27.83 -6.93 10.66
C ARG A 238 -26.54 -7.60 10.21
N LYS A 239 -25.44 -7.45 10.95
CA LYS A 239 -24.17 -8.12 10.63
C LYS A 239 -24.28 -9.62 10.80
N GLU A 240 -24.91 -10.08 11.88
CA GLU A 240 -25.18 -11.49 12.12
C GLU A 240 -26.10 -12.07 11.03
N GLU A 241 -27.14 -11.35 10.63
CA GLU A 241 -28.02 -11.77 9.55
C GLU A 241 -27.29 -11.89 8.21
N VAL A 242 -26.38 -10.94 7.92
CA VAL A 242 -25.50 -11.03 6.75
C VAL A 242 -24.55 -12.22 6.87
N LEU A 243 -23.99 -12.48 8.05
CA LEU A 243 -23.09 -13.61 8.31
C LEU A 243 -23.80 -14.97 8.18
N ARG A 244 -25.06 -15.08 8.62
CA ARG A 244 -25.92 -16.24 8.40
C ARG A 244 -26.23 -16.44 6.91
N LYS A 245 -26.60 -15.35 6.20
CA LYS A 245 -26.90 -15.42 4.75
C LYS A 245 -25.71 -15.86 3.89
N ILE A 246 -24.48 -15.52 4.28
CA ILE A 246 -23.27 -15.94 3.56
C ILE A 246 -22.69 -17.29 4.06
N GLY A 247 -23.39 -17.99 4.96
CA GLY A 247 -22.98 -19.29 5.49
C GLY A 247 -21.71 -19.23 6.34
N LYS A 248 -21.37 -18.07 6.91
CA LYS A 248 -20.20 -17.88 7.78
C LYS A 248 -20.50 -17.96 9.26
N LEU A 249 -21.76 -17.79 9.64
CA LEU A 249 -22.24 -18.23 10.94
C LEU A 249 -22.77 -19.65 10.73
N ALA A 250 -22.13 -20.65 11.34
CA ALA A 250 -22.77 -21.95 11.49
C ALA A 250 -24.10 -21.71 12.19
N LYS A 251 -25.16 -22.38 11.74
CA LYS A 251 -26.42 -22.37 12.46
C LYS A 251 -26.09 -23.09 13.75
N ASP A 252 -26.13 -22.40 14.89
CA ASP A 252 -25.86 -23.00 16.20
C ASP A 252 -26.84 -24.18 16.33
N GLU A 253 -26.30 -25.38 16.10
CA GLU A 253 -26.96 -26.64 16.40
C GLU A 253 -26.85 -26.75 17.92
N ASP A 254 -28.00 -26.55 18.57
CA ASP A 254 -28.33 -27.02 19.91
C ASP A 254 -27.36 -26.55 21.02
N GLU A 255 -27.48 -25.28 21.42
CA GLU A 255 -27.12 -24.86 22.78
C GLU A 255 -28.14 -25.47 23.74
N ASP A 256 -27.89 -26.72 24.13
CA ASP A 256 -28.50 -27.33 25.30
C ASP A 256 -28.20 -26.48 26.54
N GLU A 257 -29.25 -26.30 27.35
CA GLU A 257 -29.27 -25.62 28.64
C GLU A 257 -28.14 -26.09 29.56
N ASP A 258 -27.08 -25.30 29.69
CA ASP A 258 -26.26 -25.28 30.90
C ASP A 258 -26.29 -23.87 31.48
N GLU A 259 -27.24 -23.68 32.41
CA GLU A 259 -27.27 -22.59 33.37
C GLU A 259 -25.94 -22.55 34.16
N GLY A 260 -25.03 -21.68 33.76
CA GLY A 260 -23.79 -21.45 34.48
C GLY A 260 -23.27 -20.04 34.28
N GLU A 261 -23.79 -19.10 35.07
CA GLU A 261 -23.05 -17.94 35.60
C GLU A 261 -21.96 -17.34 34.69
N TYR A 262 -22.32 -16.63 33.61
CA TYR A 262 -21.37 -15.75 32.94
C TYR A 262 -21.86 -14.30 32.82
N ARG A 263 -21.14 -13.48 33.60
CA ARG A 263 -21.16 -12.03 33.69
C ARG A 263 -21.18 -11.34 32.32
N LEU A 264 -22.02 -10.30 32.25
CA LEU A 264 -21.96 -9.19 31.29
C LEU A 264 -20.53 -8.84 30.87
N GLY A 265 -20.22 -9.14 29.61
CA GLY A 265 -18.97 -8.83 28.95
C GLY A 265 -18.75 -7.34 28.75
N VAL A 266 -18.24 -6.67 29.78
CA VAL A 266 -17.35 -5.53 29.58
C VAL A 266 -15.97 -6.12 29.24
N VAL A 267 -15.62 -6.11 27.95
CA VAL A 267 -14.26 -6.41 27.49
C VAL A 267 -13.35 -5.30 27.98
N THR A 268 -12.94 -5.38 29.24
CA THR A 268 -11.65 -4.84 29.65
C THR A 268 -10.63 -5.81 29.06
N SER A 269 -9.77 -5.33 28.17
CA SER A 269 -8.58 -6.07 27.74
C SER A 269 -7.67 -6.20 28.96
N ARG A 270 -7.97 -7.18 29.81
CA ARG A 270 -7.15 -7.56 30.94
C ARG A 270 -6.00 -8.36 30.37
N ILE A 271 -4.82 -7.77 30.43
CA ILE A 271 -3.59 -8.31 29.88
C ILE A 271 -3.21 -9.53 30.74
N PRO A 272 -2.99 -10.74 30.18
CA PRO A 272 -2.71 -11.96 30.94
C PRO A 272 -1.50 -11.92 31.89
N TRP A 273 -0.58 -10.96 31.73
CA TRP A 273 0.63 -10.84 32.54
C TRP A 273 0.40 -10.33 33.98
N GLU A 274 -0.81 -9.84 34.33
CA GLU A 274 -1.11 -9.35 35.70
C GLU A 274 -1.32 -10.47 36.74
N TYR A 275 -1.24 -11.74 36.34
CA TYR A 275 -1.38 -12.91 37.23
C TYR A 275 -0.17 -13.86 37.22
N MET A 276 0.89 -13.53 36.50
CA MET A 276 2.14 -14.29 36.62
C MET A 276 2.84 -13.82 37.90
N ASP A 277 3.17 -14.75 38.78
CA ASP A 277 4.01 -14.44 39.93
C ASP A 277 5.44 -14.06 39.47
N ASP A 278 6.19 -13.42 40.36
CA ASP A 278 7.55 -12.96 40.05
C ASP A 278 8.47 -14.13 39.63
N ASP A 279 8.15 -15.35 40.07
CA ASP A 279 8.90 -16.58 39.77
C ASP A 279 8.64 -17.06 38.32
N GLU A 280 7.39 -17.06 37.86
CA GLU A 280 7.03 -17.36 36.47
C GLU A 280 7.60 -16.30 35.51
N LEU A 281 7.61 -15.03 35.90
CA LEU A 281 8.21 -13.96 35.11
C LEU A 281 9.74 -14.14 34.98
N ALA A 282 10.41 -14.56 36.05
CA ALA A 282 11.84 -14.85 36.05
C ALA A 282 12.16 -16.07 35.16
N ALA A 283 11.38 -17.15 35.24
CA ALA A 283 11.55 -18.34 34.41
C ALA A 283 11.40 -18.02 32.91
N MET A 284 10.43 -17.18 32.53
CA MET A 284 10.27 -16.73 31.16
C MET A 284 11.42 -15.85 30.66
N GLN A 285 11.99 -15.01 31.55
CA GLN A 285 13.15 -14.20 31.20
C GLN A 285 14.39 -15.08 30.98
N GLU A 286 14.58 -16.11 31.81
CA GLU A 286 15.66 -17.08 31.68
C GLU A 286 15.54 -17.88 30.37
N GLU A 287 14.34 -18.40 30.04
CA GLU A 287 14.09 -19.11 28.78
C GLU A 287 14.36 -18.20 27.56
N ALA A 288 13.97 -16.92 27.63
CA ALA A 288 14.24 -15.94 26.57
C ALA A 288 15.74 -15.62 26.44
N HIS A 289 16.50 -15.65 27.54
CA HIS A 289 17.95 -15.48 27.54
C HIS A 289 18.66 -16.69 26.91
N GLU A 290 18.28 -17.91 27.30
CA GLU A 290 18.81 -19.13 26.71
C GLU A 290 18.53 -19.21 25.21
N ALA A 291 17.31 -18.87 24.78
CA ALA A 291 16.96 -18.84 23.37
C ALA A 291 17.86 -17.88 22.57
N ARG A 292 18.17 -16.69 23.12
CA ARG A 292 19.08 -15.73 22.47
C ARG A 292 20.52 -16.22 22.40
N GLU A 293 21.02 -16.89 23.43
CA GLU A 293 22.36 -17.46 23.42
C GLU A 293 22.49 -18.57 22.36
N THR A 294 21.49 -19.44 22.25
CA THR A 294 21.49 -20.49 21.22
C THR A 294 21.48 -19.93 19.80
N ASP A 295 20.75 -18.83 19.56
CA ASP A 295 20.70 -18.18 18.25
C ASP A 295 22.03 -17.45 17.92
N LEU A 296 22.66 -16.80 18.90
CA LEU A 296 24.00 -16.21 18.72
C LEU A 296 25.06 -17.27 18.42
N ALA A 297 25.02 -18.43 19.09
CA ALA A 297 25.93 -19.54 18.83
C ALA A 297 25.75 -20.12 17.41
N ARG A 298 24.49 -20.25 16.96
CA ARG A 298 24.17 -20.65 15.57
C ARG A 298 24.66 -19.63 14.55
N GLN A 299 24.55 -18.35 14.84
CA GLN A 299 24.99 -17.28 13.95
C GLN A 299 26.51 -17.22 13.83
N GLY A 300 27.24 -17.29 14.95
CA GLY A 300 28.71 -17.37 14.94
C GLY A 300 29.24 -18.61 14.20
N SER A 301 28.58 -19.76 14.38
CA SER A 301 28.93 -20.99 13.64
C SER A 301 28.71 -20.86 12.13
N ARG A 302 27.66 -20.14 11.70
CA ARG A 302 27.41 -19.85 10.28
C ARG A 302 28.44 -18.91 9.69
N ASP A 303 28.87 -17.89 10.44
CA ASP A 303 29.85 -16.91 9.97
C ASP A 303 31.24 -17.56 9.83
N LEU A 304 31.66 -18.40 10.78
CA LEU A 304 32.92 -19.17 10.68
C LEU A 304 32.93 -20.14 9.49
N LEU A 305 31.79 -20.81 9.20
CA LEU A 305 31.66 -21.67 8.03
C LEU A 305 31.70 -20.87 6.72
N ALA A 306 31.19 -19.65 6.71
CA ALA A 306 31.26 -18.75 5.55
C ALA A 306 32.71 -18.28 5.30
N GLU A 307 33.46 -17.93 6.36
CA GLU A 307 34.87 -17.57 6.27
C GLU A 307 35.75 -18.73 5.79
N LEU A 308 35.55 -19.95 6.32
CA LEU A 308 36.29 -21.15 5.88
C LEU A 308 36.03 -21.48 4.40
N ARG A 309 34.80 -21.28 3.91
CA ARG A 309 34.49 -21.43 2.48
C ARG A 309 35.16 -20.37 1.62
N ALA A 310 35.30 -19.14 2.12
CA ALA A 310 35.98 -18.08 1.39
C ALA A 310 37.50 -18.35 1.27
N LEU A 311 38.11 -18.99 2.28
CA LEU A 311 39.54 -19.30 2.28
C LEU A 311 39.92 -20.54 1.47
N THR A 312 39.00 -21.50 1.28
CA THR A 312 39.28 -22.77 0.59
C THR A 312 38.85 -22.81 -0.89
N GLY A 313 38.21 -21.73 -1.38
CA GLY A 313 37.65 -21.63 -2.73
C GLY A 313 38.43 -20.76 -3.73
N GLY A 314 39.73 -20.54 -3.51
CA GLY A 314 40.63 -19.80 -4.40
C GLY A 314 41.70 -20.68 -5.01
#